data_AF-A0A1Z5LAR6-F1
#
_entry.id   AF-A0A1Z5LAR6-F1
#
_cell.length_a   1.000
_cell.length_b   1.000
_cell.length_c   1.000
_cell.angle_alpha   90.00
_cell.angle_beta   90.00
_cell.angle_gamma   90.00
#
_symmetry.space_group_name_H-M   'P 1'
#
loop_
_entity.id
_entity.type
_entity.pdbx_description
1 polymer ?
#
loop_
_entity_poly.entity_id
_entity_poly.type
_entity_poly.pdbx_seq_one_letter_code
_entity_poly.pdbx_strand_id
1 'polypeptide(L)'
;MIAGVLKPTSGDAYSGGVVMSENLSQWRSRIGYSLQDHRVLGVMTAVETLYLLARLRGVPEESIARCVQAMVKLVDLEKSSTVMCRSLSAINRRKLAMAMALIGIPPLVLLDEPTSGMDVFTRRKIFAFVNAIRNAAGTSFLMTSHE
;
A
#
# COMPACT_ATOMS: atom_id res chain seq x y z
N MET A 1 8.79 -11.29 7.76
CA MET A 1 7.95 -12.36 8.34
C MET A 1 6.47 -12.05 8.22
N ILE A 2 5.96 -10.98 8.85
CA ILE A 2 4.52 -10.64 8.87
C ILE A 2 3.91 -10.47 7.46
N ALA A 3 4.65 -9.92 6.49
CA ALA A 3 4.19 -9.84 5.10
C ALA A 3 4.02 -11.22 4.40
N GLY A 4 4.36 -12.32 5.07
CA GLY A 4 4.32 -13.68 4.51
C GLY A 4 5.43 -13.99 3.50
N VAL A 5 6.45 -13.12 3.37
CA VAL A 5 7.58 -13.30 2.43
C VAL A 5 8.63 -14.27 2.97
N LEU A 6 8.83 -14.29 4.28
CA LEU A 6 9.81 -15.14 4.98
C LEU A 6 9.11 -15.96 6.04
N LYS A 7 9.48 -17.23 6.17
CA LYS A 7 8.99 -18.11 7.22
C LYS A 7 9.58 -17.69 8.58
N PRO A 8 8.79 -17.60 9.66
CA PRO A 8 9.31 -17.37 11.00
C PRO A 8 10.24 -18.50 11.45
N THR A 9 11.28 -18.17 12.22
CA THR A 9 12.14 -19.16 12.88
C THR A 9 11.37 -19.93 13.94
N SER A 10 10.52 -19.24 14.71
CA SER A 10 9.58 -19.79 15.68
C SER A 10 8.40 -18.83 15.87
N GLY A 11 7.31 -19.32 16.46
CA GLY A 11 6.08 -18.55 16.67
C GLY A 11 5.23 -18.38 15.41
N ASP A 12 4.16 -17.60 15.54
CA ASP A 12 3.19 -17.37 14.47
C ASP A 12 2.55 -15.96 14.56
N ALA A 13 1.85 -15.56 13.50
CA ALA A 13 1.13 -14.30 13.42
C ALA A 13 -0.39 -14.54 13.29
N TYR A 14 -1.16 -13.74 14.03
CA TYR A 14 -2.61 -13.85 14.14
C TYR A 14 -3.26 -12.51 13.77
N SER A 15 -4.28 -12.54 12.91
CA SER A 15 -5.00 -11.33 12.51
C SER A 15 -6.42 -11.66 12.07
N GLY A 16 -7.41 -11.08 12.75
CA GLY A 16 -8.83 -11.22 12.37
C GLY A 16 -9.30 -12.66 12.20
N GLY A 17 -8.87 -13.55 13.11
CA GLY A 17 -9.20 -14.98 13.10
C GLY A 17 -8.38 -15.84 12.13
N VAL A 18 -7.41 -15.25 11.42
CA VAL A 18 -6.53 -15.99 10.49
C VAL A 18 -5.16 -16.17 11.12
N VAL A 19 -4.66 -17.40 11.06
CA VAL A 19 -3.29 -17.78 11.44
C VAL A 19 -2.43 -17.85 10.18
N MET A 20 -1.25 -17.20 10.20
CA MET A 20 -0.40 -17.09 9.02
C MET A 20 0.12 -18.45 8.53
N SER A 21 0.49 -19.35 9.44
CA SER A 21 1.02 -20.68 9.06
C SER A 21 -0.03 -21.63 8.49
N GLU A 22 -1.30 -21.48 8.88
CA GLU A 22 -2.41 -22.34 8.42
C GLU A 22 -2.87 -22.00 7.00
N ASN A 23 -2.99 -20.72 6.68
CA ASN A 23 -3.45 -20.28 5.36
C ASN A 23 -2.76 -19.00 4.89
N LEU A 24 -1.56 -19.16 4.32
CA LEU A 24 -0.73 -18.05 3.85
C LEU A 24 -1.39 -17.24 2.72
N SER A 25 -2.21 -17.88 1.87
CA SER A 25 -2.92 -17.20 0.78
C SER A 25 -3.97 -16.24 1.35
N GLN A 26 -4.79 -16.72 2.28
CA GLN A 26 -5.78 -15.90 2.96
C GLN A 26 -5.11 -14.79 3.78
N TRP A 27 -4.02 -15.10 4.49
CA TRP A 27 -3.23 -14.11 5.21
C TRP A 27 -2.76 -12.96 4.30
N ARG A 28 -2.11 -13.29 3.17
CA ARG A 28 -1.62 -12.29 2.20
C ARG A 28 -2.74 -11.46 1.57
N SER A 29 -3.90 -12.07 1.32
CA SER A 29 -5.06 -11.35 0.75
C SER A 29 -5.55 -10.20 1.64
N ARG A 30 -5.35 -10.33 2.96
CA ARG A 30 -5.78 -9.35 3.99
C ARG A 30 -4.72 -8.29 4.30
N ILE A 31 -3.55 -8.37 3.67
CA ILE A 31 -2.43 -7.47 3.94
C ILE A 31 -2.12 -6.61 2.73
N GLY A 32 -2.06 -5.30 2.96
CA GLY A 32 -1.38 -4.33 2.10
C GLY A 32 0.07 -4.20 2.52
N TYR A 33 1.01 -4.14 1.57
CA TYR A 33 2.43 -3.99 1.92
C TYR A 33 3.17 -3.11 0.91
N SER A 34 3.98 -2.18 1.42
CA SER A 34 4.92 -1.36 0.65
C SER A 34 6.35 -1.71 1.07
N LEU A 35 7.19 -2.09 0.10
CA LEU A 35 8.62 -2.38 0.28
C LEU A 35 9.47 -1.10 0.36
N GLN A 36 10.57 -1.14 1.11
CA GLN A 36 11.54 -0.03 1.25
C GLN A 36 12.20 0.39 -0.08
N ASP A 37 12.31 -0.51 -1.06
CA ASP A 37 12.88 -0.19 -2.38
C ASP A 37 11.86 0.41 -3.37
N HIS A 38 10.58 0.49 -2.98
CA HIS A 38 9.49 1.06 -3.75
C HIS A 38 9.45 0.54 -5.19
N ARG A 39 9.75 -0.76 -5.38
CA ARG A 39 9.68 -1.40 -6.69
C ARG A 39 8.27 -1.31 -7.26
N VAL A 40 8.17 -0.61 -8.39
CA VAL A 40 6.94 -0.42 -9.16
C VAL A 40 7.13 -1.02 -10.55
N LEU A 41 6.03 -1.47 -11.17
CA LEU A 41 6.05 -2.03 -12.53
C LEU A 41 6.37 -0.91 -13.54
N GLY A 42 7.64 -0.81 -13.93
CA GLY A 42 8.15 0.32 -14.72
C GLY A 42 7.53 0.50 -16.12
N VAL A 43 6.89 -0.55 -16.65
CA VAL A 43 6.27 -0.60 -17.99
C VAL A 43 4.82 -0.12 -18.02
N MET A 44 4.26 0.23 -16.86
CA MET A 44 2.89 0.75 -16.72
C MET A 44 2.93 2.17 -16.15
N THR A 45 1.89 2.95 -16.41
CA THR A 45 1.62 4.19 -15.68
C THR A 45 1.16 3.91 -14.25
N ALA A 46 1.17 4.94 -13.40
CA ALA A 46 0.68 4.80 -12.02
C ALA A 46 -0.80 4.40 -11.99
N VAL A 47 -1.64 4.99 -12.85
CA VAL A 47 -3.06 4.63 -12.95
C VAL A 47 -3.24 3.19 -13.39
N GLU A 48 -2.58 2.77 -14.48
CA GLU A 48 -2.70 1.39 -14.97
C GLU A 48 -2.24 0.37 -13.92
N THR A 49 -1.17 0.67 -13.19
CA THR A 49 -0.68 -0.16 -12.08
C THR A 49 -1.76 -0.32 -11.00
N LEU A 50 -2.43 0.77 -10.62
CA LEU A 50 -3.48 0.73 -9.60
C LEU A 50 -4.74 0.00 -10.10
N TYR A 51 -5.12 0.15 -11.38
CA TYR A 51 -6.20 -0.61 -12.00
C TYR A 51 -5.90 -2.12 -11.98
N LEU A 52 -4.69 -2.51 -12.37
CA LEU A 52 -4.25 -3.90 -12.33
C LEU A 52 -4.37 -4.47 -10.91
N LEU A 53 -3.83 -3.77 -9.93
CA LEU A 53 -3.87 -4.22 -8.54
C LEU A 53 -5.28 -4.26 -7.96
N ALA A 54 -6.15 -3.31 -8.32
CA ALA A 54 -7.55 -3.31 -7.88
C ALA A 54 -8.28 -4.58 -8.36
N ARG A 55 -8.07 -4.97 -9.64
CA ARG A 55 -8.61 -6.23 -10.18
C ARG A 55 -8.04 -7.46 -9.46
N LEU A 56 -6.73 -7.50 -9.26
CA LEU A 56 -6.08 -8.61 -8.55
C LEU A 56 -6.52 -8.73 -7.09
N ARG A 57 -6.92 -7.62 -6.45
CA ARG A 57 -7.48 -7.57 -5.10
C ARG A 57 -8.99 -7.88 -5.05
N GLY A 58 -9.64 -8.09 -6.19
CA GLY A 58 -11.07 -8.40 -6.25
C GLY A 58 -11.99 -7.21 -5.98
N VAL A 59 -11.52 -5.97 -6.21
CA VAL A 59 -12.41 -4.79 -6.17
C VAL A 59 -13.44 -4.94 -7.29
N PRO A 60 -14.76 -4.76 -7.02
CA PRO A 60 -15.80 -4.86 -8.05
C PRO A 60 -15.53 -3.91 -9.22
N GLU A 61 -15.65 -4.38 -10.47
CA GLU A 61 -15.24 -3.64 -11.68
C GLU A 61 -15.86 -2.24 -11.75
N GLU A 62 -17.15 -2.12 -11.40
CA GLU A 62 -17.91 -0.86 -11.31
C GLU A 62 -17.34 0.15 -10.30
N SER A 63 -16.60 -0.32 -9.30
CA SER A 63 -15.99 0.49 -8.24
C SER A 63 -14.51 0.79 -8.49
N ILE A 64 -13.86 0.10 -9.43
CA ILE A 64 -12.41 0.23 -9.65
C ILE A 64 -12.02 1.66 -10.00
N ALA A 65 -12.73 2.30 -10.94
CA ALA A 65 -12.40 3.67 -11.36
C ALA A 65 -12.44 4.65 -10.18
N ARG A 66 -13.47 4.56 -9.34
CA ARG A 66 -13.61 5.36 -8.12
C ARG A 66 -12.50 5.06 -7.10
N CYS A 67 -12.18 3.78 -6.90
CA CYS A 67 -11.12 3.34 -6.00
C CYS A 67 -9.76 3.90 -6.44
N VAL A 68 -9.40 3.73 -7.72
CA VAL A 68 -8.12 4.21 -8.26
C VAL A 68 -8.03 5.74 -8.18
N GLN A 69 -9.08 6.47 -8.56
CA GLN A 69 -9.09 7.92 -8.47
C GLN A 69 -8.95 8.41 -7.02
N ALA A 70 -9.64 7.76 -6.07
CA ALA A 70 -9.48 8.05 -4.66
C ALA A 70 -8.04 7.83 -4.18
N MET A 71 -7.40 6.73 -4.59
CA MET A 71 -6.00 6.44 -4.21
C MET A 71 -5.01 7.44 -4.82
N VAL A 72 -5.15 7.79 -6.09
CA VAL A 72 -4.28 8.78 -6.77
C VAL A 72 -4.37 10.15 -6.09
N LYS A 73 -5.60 10.58 -5.76
CA LYS A 73 -5.84 11.83 -5.04
C LYS A 73 -5.31 11.77 -3.61
N LEU A 74 -5.54 10.65 -2.92
CA LEU A 74 -5.08 10.43 -1.55
C LEU A 74 -3.56 10.58 -1.41
N VAL A 75 -2.78 10.07 -2.37
CA VAL A 75 -1.31 10.16 -2.30
C VAL A 75 -0.74 11.37 -3.04
N ASP A 76 -1.58 12.30 -3.50
CA ASP A 76 -1.17 13.50 -4.23
C ASP A 76 -0.27 13.17 -5.44
N LEU A 77 -0.75 12.26 -6.29
CA LEU A 77 -0.04 11.77 -7.49
C LEU A 77 -0.75 12.18 -8.81
N GLU A 78 -1.80 13.00 -8.74
CA GLU A 78 -2.64 13.37 -9.90
C GLU A 78 -1.81 13.87 -11.10
N LYS A 79 -0.84 14.76 -10.85
CA LYS A 79 0.04 15.35 -11.88
C LYS A 79 0.99 14.36 -12.57
N SER A 80 1.27 13.22 -11.95
CA SER A 80 2.18 12.19 -12.48
C SER A 80 1.51 10.84 -12.68
N SER A 81 0.17 10.81 -12.61
CA SER A 81 -0.63 9.59 -12.63
C SER A 81 -0.58 8.85 -13.98
N THR A 82 -0.38 9.60 -15.07
CA THR A 82 -0.25 9.11 -16.45
C THR A 82 1.21 8.95 -16.90
N VAL A 83 2.18 9.25 -16.02
CA VAL A 83 3.60 9.06 -16.31
C VAL A 83 3.97 7.59 -16.07
N MET A 84 4.81 7.04 -16.93
CA MET A 84 5.36 5.69 -16.76
C MET A 84 6.08 5.57 -15.42
N CYS A 85 5.83 4.48 -14.69
CA CYS A 85 6.37 4.28 -13.34
C CYS A 85 7.90 4.38 -13.27
N ARG A 86 8.61 3.96 -14.34
CA ARG A 86 10.07 4.11 -14.46
C ARG A 86 10.55 5.56 -14.46
N SER A 87 9.72 6.49 -14.93
CA SER A 87 10.02 7.92 -15.06
C SER A 87 9.56 8.74 -13.86
N LEU A 88 8.93 8.13 -12.85
CA LEU A 88 8.53 8.81 -11.63
C LEU A 88 9.77 9.25 -10.83
N SER A 89 9.68 10.38 -10.14
CA SER A 89 10.66 10.74 -9.12
C SER A 89 10.65 9.71 -7.99
N ALA A 90 11.72 9.66 -7.19
CA ALA A 90 11.78 8.76 -6.03
C ALA A 90 10.60 8.98 -5.06
N ILE A 91 10.23 10.25 -4.81
CA ILE A 91 9.09 10.62 -3.97
C ILE A 91 7.77 10.11 -4.59
N ASN A 92 7.58 10.29 -5.90
CA ASN A 92 6.35 9.85 -6.57
C ASN A 92 6.25 8.31 -6.64
N ARG A 93 7.36 7.58 -6.79
CA ARG A 93 7.38 6.12 -6.64
C ARG A 93 6.95 5.68 -5.26
N ARG A 94 7.40 6.38 -4.22
CA ARG A 94 7.00 6.10 -2.83
C ARG A 94 5.52 6.40 -2.57
N LYS A 95 5.01 7.52 -3.09
CA LYS A 95 3.57 7.83 -3.10
C LYS A 95 2.76 6.72 -3.78
N LEU A 96 3.21 6.26 -4.95
CA LEU A 96 2.56 5.16 -5.68
C LEU A 96 2.60 3.86 -4.89
N ALA A 97 3.73 3.47 -4.32
CA ALA A 97 3.85 2.26 -3.50
C ALA A 97 2.90 2.28 -2.29
N MET A 98 2.70 3.45 -1.68
CA MET A 98 1.70 3.63 -0.62
C MET A 98 0.27 3.42 -1.15
N ALA A 99 -0.07 3.99 -2.30
CA ALA A 99 -1.37 3.75 -2.95
C ALA A 99 -1.58 2.27 -3.31
N MET A 100 -0.53 1.57 -3.77
CA MET A 100 -0.57 0.14 -4.07
C MET A 100 -0.83 -0.70 -2.81
N ALA A 101 -0.25 -0.32 -1.67
CA ALA A 101 -0.49 -0.99 -0.39
C ALA A 101 -1.93 -0.77 0.14
N LEU A 102 -2.56 0.34 -0.23
CA LEU A 102 -3.89 0.74 0.23
C LEU A 102 -5.03 0.26 -0.68
N ILE A 103 -4.72 -0.21 -1.88
CA ILE A 103 -5.74 -0.62 -2.86
C ILE A 103 -6.59 -1.78 -2.31
N GLY A 104 -7.91 -1.66 -2.42
CA GLY A 104 -8.86 -2.61 -1.82
C GLY A 104 -9.05 -2.46 -0.30
N ILE A 105 -8.43 -1.44 0.32
CA ILE A 105 -8.58 -1.08 1.75
C ILE A 105 -8.42 -2.31 2.65
N PRO A 106 -7.23 -2.95 2.65
CA PRO A 106 -7.01 -4.13 3.46
C PRO A 106 -7.11 -3.79 4.96
N PRO A 107 -7.50 -4.76 5.81
CA PRO A 107 -7.61 -4.55 7.25
C PRO A 107 -6.27 -4.30 7.94
N LEU A 108 -5.17 -4.77 7.36
CA LEU A 108 -3.81 -4.52 7.85
C LEU A 108 -2.93 -4.00 6.71
N VAL A 109 -2.27 -2.87 6.94
CA VAL A 109 -1.29 -2.28 6.02
C VAL A 109 0.06 -2.22 6.71
N LEU A 110 1.06 -2.81 6.06
CA LEU A 110 2.45 -2.82 6.47
C LEU A 110 3.21 -1.76 5.67
N LEU A 111 3.84 -0.81 6.32
CA LEU A 111 4.62 0.24 5.67
C LEU A 111 6.06 0.20 6.17
N ASP A 112 6.97 -0.14 5.26
CA ASP A 112 8.40 -0.20 5.56
C ASP A 112 9.07 1.14 5.26
N GLU A 113 9.44 1.88 6.32
CA GLU A 113 10.00 3.24 6.23
C GLU A 113 9.24 4.18 5.26
N PRO A 114 7.93 4.41 5.48
CA PRO A 114 7.08 5.14 4.53
C PRO A 114 7.49 6.61 4.33
N THR A 115 8.23 7.19 5.27
CA THR A 115 8.51 8.63 5.33
C THR A 115 10.00 8.98 5.28
N SER A 116 10.88 7.99 5.09
CA SER A 116 12.34 8.19 5.04
C SER A 116 12.73 9.09 3.86
N GLY A 117 13.60 10.08 4.06
CA GLY A 117 14.03 11.00 2.98
C GLY A 117 12.94 11.94 2.44
N MET A 118 11.78 12.03 3.11
CA MET A 118 10.76 13.04 2.83
C MET A 118 10.90 14.23 3.78
N ASP A 119 10.54 15.42 3.29
CA ASP A 119 10.45 16.61 4.13
C ASP A 119 9.31 16.53 5.16
N VAL A 120 9.36 17.38 6.18
CA VAL A 120 8.40 17.41 7.30
C VAL A 120 6.95 17.59 6.83
N PHE A 121 6.74 18.39 5.79
CA PHE A 121 5.39 18.67 5.30
C PHE A 121 4.81 17.46 4.58
N THR A 122 5.59 16.79 3.73
CA THR A 122 5.18 15.53 3.08
C THR A 122 4.91 14.42 4.10
N ARG A 123 5.76 14.29 5.12
CA ARG A 123 5.56 13.33 6.22
C ARG A 123 4.23 13.55 6.95
N ARG A 124 3.93 14.80 7.32
CA ARG A 124 2.66 15.16 7.98
C ARG A 124 1.45 14.81 7.15
N LYS A 125 1.51 15.04 5.83
CA LYS A 125 0.43 14.64 4.91
C LYS A 125 0.20 13.13 4.94
N ILE A 126 1.27 12.33 4.84
CA ILE A 126 1.16 10.86 4.91
C ILE A 126 0.50 10.40 6.21
N PHE A 127 0.92 10.92 7.36
CA PHE A 127 0.30 10.56 8.65
C PHE A 127 -1.16 11.01 8.75
N ALA A 128 -1.51 12.19 8.23
CA ALA A 128 -2.89 12.63 8.15
C ALA A 128 -3.74 11.66 7.30
N PHE A 129 -3.19 11.16 6.18
CA PHE A 129 -3.86 10.18 5.32
C PHE A 129 -4.05 8.83 6.00
N VAL A 130 -3.01 8.31 6.65
CA VAL A 130 -3.08 7.07 7.44
C VAL A 130 -4.17 7.19 8.50
N ASN A 131 -4.20 8.29 9.24
CA ASN A 131 -5.22 8.53 10.26
C ASN A 131 -6.62 8.62 9.67
N ALA A 132 -6.80 9.26 8.52
CA ALA A 132 -8.09 9.34 7.83
C ALA A 132 -8.61 7.94 7.44
N ILE A 133 -7.75 7.09 6.86
CA ILE A 133 -8.13 5.73 6.48
C ILE A 133 -8.45 4.88 7.70
N ARG A 134 -7.61 4.95 8.74
CA ARG A 134 -7.84 4.25 10.01
C ARG A 134 -9.22 4.59 10.58
N ASN A 135 -9.57 5.88 10.60
CA ASN A 135 -10.84 6.34 11.17
C ASN A 135 -12.05 5.98 10.29
N ALA A 136 -11.90 6.01 8.96
CA ALA A 136 -13.00 5.76 8.04
C ALA A 136 -13.29 4.26 7.82
N ALA A 137 -12.26 3.42 7.80
CA ALA A 137 -12.36 2.01 7.42
C ALA A 137 -11.93 1.01 8.49
N GLY A 138 -11.37 1.47 9.62
CA GLY A 138 -10.85 0.59 10.66
C GLY A 138 -9.55 -0.13 10.29
N THR A 139 -8.88 0.27 9.19
CA THR A 139 -7.60 -0.30 8.78
C THR A 139 -6.54 -0.07 9.85
N SER A 140 -5.85 -1.14 10.24
CA SER A 140 -4.68 -1.10 11.11
C SER A 140 -3.41 -0.89 10.29
N PHE A 141 -2.49 -0.10 10.83
CA PHE A 141 -1.21 0.20 10.19
C PHE A 141 -0.07 -0.26 11.09
N LEU A 142 0.85 -1.05 10.54
CA LEU A 142 2.14 -1.36 11.16
C LEU A 142 3.22 -0.67 10.35
N MET A 143 4.03 0.16 11.01
CA MET A 143 5.10 0.90 10.36
C MET A 143 6.44 0.60 11.03
N THR A 144 7.49 0.51 10.23
CA THR A 144 8.88 0.53 10.69
C THR A 144 9.47 1.93 10.42
N SER A 145 10.30 2.41 11.35
CA SER A 145 11.00 3.69 11.25
C SER A 145 12.39 3.51 11.84
N HIS A 146 13.37 4.22 11.28
CA HIS A 146 14.71 4.37 11.86
C HIS A 146 14.85 5.66 12.68
N GLU A 147 13.84 6.53 12.64
CA GLU A 147 13.73 7.75 13.45
C GLU A 147 12.81 7.55 14.64
#